data_AF-A0A7Y2ZUR0-F1
#
_entry.id   AF-A0A7Y2ZUR0-F1
#
_cell.length_a   1.000
_cell.length_b   1.000
_cell.length_c   1.000
_cell.angle_alpha   90.00
_cell.angle_beta   90.00
_cell.angle_gamma   90.00
#
_symmetry.space_group_name_H-M   'P 1'
#
loop_
_entity.id
_entity.type
_entity.pdbx_description
1 polymer ?
#
loop_
_entity_poly.entity_id
_entity_poly.type
_entity_poly.pdbx_seq_one_letter_code
_entity_poly.pdbx_strand_id
1 'polypeptide(L)'
;LGPLGRVLGPRGLMPNPKTGTVTMDIAKAVGEVKAGKIDFKVDKTGIVHAAIGKASFSADKIEGNAHELLSTLMKLKPTASKGTYMKSIYMSSTMSPSIAVDPKTY
;
A
#
# COMPACT_ATOMS: atom_id res chain seq x y z
N LEU A 1 23.60 -9.94 6.73
CA LEU A 1 22.84 -9.75 5.48
C LEU A 1 23.70 -9.56 4.20
N GLY A 2 25.02 -9.79 4.23
CA GLY A 2 25.93 -9.47 3.10
C GLY A 2 25.93 -10.37 1.86
N PRO A 3 25.70 -11.70 1.92
CA PRO A 3 25.85 -12.57 0.74
C PRO A 3 24.55 -12.83 -0.05
N LEU A 4 23.37 -12.72 0.59
CA LEU A 4 22.06 -13.00 -0.02
C LEU A 4 21.45 -11.80 -0.78
N GLY A 5 22.03 -10.61 -0.63
CA GLY A 5 21.53 -9.37 -1.25
C GLY A 5 21.51 -9.42 -2.78
N ARG A 6 22.44 -10.14 -3.42
CA ARG A 6 22.50 -10.29 -4.89
C ARG A 6 21.31 -11.05 -5.47
N VAL A 7 20.74 -12.00 -4.73
CA VAL A 7 19.63 -12.84 -5.19
C VAL A 7 18.28 -12.29 -4.73
N LEU A 8 18.21 -11.84 -3.47
CA LEU A 8 16.97 -11.31 -2.88
C LEU A 8 16.67 -9.87 -3.31
N GLY A 9 17.69 -9.10 -3.69
CA GLY A 9 17.55 -7.74 -4.21
C GLY A 9 16.67 -7.65 -5.46
N PRO A 10 17.01 -8.31 -6.59
CA PRO A 10 16.23 -8.23 -7.83
C PRO A 10 14.83 -8.85 -7.71
N ARG A 11 14.61 -9.78 -6.76
CA ARG A 11 13.28 -10.38 -6.51
C ARG A 11 12.42 -9.58 -5.53
N GLY A 12 12.95 -8.50 -4.94
CA GLY A 12 12.22 -7.68 -3.96
C GLY A 12 11.89 -8.40 -2.64
N LEU A 13 12.48 -9.57 -2.41
CA LEU A 13 12.23 -10.42 -1.24
C LEU A 13 13.18 -10.13 -0.08
N MET A 14 13.98 -9.06 -0.18
CA MET A 14 14.91 -8.69 0.87
C MET A 14 14.11 -8.27 2.12
N PRO A 15 14.28 -8.95 3.28
CA PRO A 15 13.57 -8.59 4.50
C PRO A 15 13.93 -7.16 4.91
N ASN A 16 12.93 -6.32 5.09
CA ASN A 16 13.10 -4.91 5.41
C ASN A 16 12.53 -4.61 6.81
N PRO A 17 13.35 -4.11 7.75
CA PRO A 17 12.86 -3.68 9.05
C PRO A 17 11.76 -2.62 8.98
N LYS A 18 11.76 -1.78 7.93
CA LYS A 18 10.73 -0.75 7.73
C LYS A 18 9.35 -1.33 7.36
N THR A 19 9.30 -2.51 6.76
CA THR A 19 8.04 -3.21 6.48
C THR A 19 7.63 -4.15 7.62
N GLY A 20 8.36 -4.14 8.74
CA GLY A 20 8.07 -4.99 9.91
C GLY A 20 8.34 -6.49 9.69
N THR A 21 8.92 -6.84 8.53
CA THR A 21 9.26 -8.24 8.16
C THR A 21 10.50 -8.78 8.90
N VAL A 22 11.19 -7.92 9.65
CA VAL A 22 12.29 -8.29 10.55
C VAL A 22 11.89 -7.90 11.97
N THR A 23 11.18 -8.81 12.65
CA THR A 23 10.74 -8.64 14.04
C THR A 23 11.04 -9.91 14.83
N MET A 24 11.18 -9.79 16.16
CA MET A 24 11.39 -10.93 17.05
C MET A 24 10.12 -11.79 17.20
N ASP A 25 8.94 -11.23 16.91
CA ASP A 25 7.63 -11.88 16.99
C ASP A 25 7.19 -12.49 15.65
N ILE A 26 7.79 -13.63 15.29
CA ILE A 26 7.58 -14.33 14.01
C ILE A 26 6.11 -14.77 13.82
N ALA A 27 5.46 -15.24 14.88
CA ALA A 27 4.08 -15.76 14.80
C ALA A 27 3.06 -14.67 14.41
N LYS A 28 3.20 -13.47 14.96
CA LYS A 28 2.35 -12.32 14.63
C LYS A 28 2.65 -11.81 13.22
N ALA A 29 3.92 -11.68 12.87
CA ALA A 29 4.33 -11.23 11.53
C ALA A 29 3.80 -12.16 10.43
N VAL A 30 3.86 -13.48 10.62
CA VAL A 30 3.30 -14.45 9.66
C VAL A 30 1.77 -14.36 9.60
N GLY A 31 1.10 -14.15 10.75
CA GLY A 31 -0.34 -13.95 10.81
C GLY A 31 -0.80 -12.70 10.05
N GLU A 32 -0.13 -11.57 10.28
CA GLU A 32 -0.42 -10.30 9.60
C GLU A 32 -0.17 -10.37 8.09
N VAL A 33 0.92 -11.01 7.67
CA VAL A 33 1.21 -11.20 6.24
C VAL A 33 0.17 -12.11 5.58
N LYS A 34 -0.25 -13.19 6.25
CA LYS A 34 -1.32 -14.07 5.76
C LYS A 34 -2.69 -13.39 5.74
N ALA A 35 -2.95 -12.49 6.69
CA ALA A 35 -4.17 -11.68 6.72
C ALA A 35 -4.25 -10.66 5.58
N GLY A 36 -3.20 -10.56 4.75
CA GLY A 36 -3.20 -9.74 3.55
C GLY A 36 -2.76 -8.31 3.80
N LYS A 37 -1.85 -8.08 4.75
CA LYS A 37 -1.23 -6.76 4.97
C LYS A 37 -0.66 -6.23 3.65
N ILE A 38 -1.18 -5.09 3.21
CA ILE A 38 -0.75 -4.42 1.98
C ILE A 38 0.36 -3.43 2.36
N ASP A 39 1.58 -3.74 1.95
CA ASP A 39 2.68 -2.78 2.02
C ASP A 39 2.62 -1.87 0.79
N PHE A 40 2.44 -0.57 1.02
CA PHE A 40 2.53 0.44 -0.04
C PHE A 40 3.81 1.26 0.11
N LYS A 41 4.46 1.54 -1.01
CA LYS A 41 5.68 2.34 -1.08
C LYS A 41 5.41 3.59 -1.90
N VAL A 42 6.01 4.70 -1.48
CA VAL A 42 5.99 5.96 -2.24
C VAL A 42 7.06 5.89 -3.34
N ASP A 43 6.66 6.20 -4.57
CA ASP A 43 7.58 6.35 -5.69
C ASP A 43 8.34 7.67 -5.63
N LYS A 44 9.42 7.79 -6.40
CA LYS A 44 10.23 9.03 -6.45
C LYS A 44 9.42 10.26 -6.86
N THR A 45 8.30 10.05 -7.57
CA THR A 45 7.35 11.07 -8.00
C THR A 45 6.33 11.46 -6.92
N GLY A 46 6.37 10.82 -5.74
CA GLY A 46 5.43 11.09 -4.64
C GLY A 46 4.06 10.42 -4.80
N ILE A 47 3.95 9.43 -5.70
CA ILE A 47 2.72 8.67 -5.92
C ILE A 47 2.74 7.41 -5.06
N VAL A 48 1.60 7.07 -4.47
CA VAL A 48 1.40 5.82 -3.74
C VAL A 48 0.59 4.86 -4.61
N HIS A 49 1.16 3.69 -4.88
CA HIS A 49 0.47 2.61 -5.57
C HIS A 49 0.09 1.53 -4.55
N ALA A 50 -1.21 1.23 -4.44
CA ALA A 50 -1.73 0.19 -3.57
C ALA A 50 -2.77 -0.65 -4.31
N ALA A 51 -2.67 -1.97 -4.21
CA ALA A 51 -3.63 -2.91 -4.78
C ALA A 51 -4.77 -3.14 -3.78
N ILE A 52 -5.95 -2.61 -4.08
CA ILE A 52 -7.13 -2.62 -3.18
C ILE A 52 -7.89 -3.97 -3.23
N GLY A 53 -7.68 -4.75 -4.29
CA GLY A 53 -8.32 -6.07 -4.44
C GLY A 53 -8.14 -6.65 -5.84
N LYS A 54 -8.92 -7.70 -6.13
CA LYS A 54 -9.06 -8.29 -7.46
C LYS A 54 -10.46 -8.00 -8.00
N ALA A 55 -10.61 -8.02 -9.32
CA ALA A 55 -11.90 -7.87 -9.99
C ALA A 55 -12.93 -8.96 -9.61
N SER A 56 -12.47 -10.07 -9.02
CA SER A 56 -13.32 -11.14 -8.51
C SER A 56 -13.92 -10.87 -7.12
N PHE A 57 -13.63 -9.73 -6.49
CA PHE A 57 -14.22 -9.35 -5.20
C PHE A 57 -15.55 -8.62 -5.42
N SER A 58 -16.45 -8.70 -4.43
CA SER A 58 -17.69 -7.91 -4.44
C SER A 58 -17.40 -6.42 -4.31
N ALA A 59 -18.27 -5.59 -4.88
CA ALA A 59 -18.12 -4.13 -4.87
C ALA A 59 -17.96 -3.57 -3.43
N ASP A 60 -18.77 -4.05 -2.49
CA ASP A 60 -18.74 -3.59 -1.09
C ASP A 60 -17.39 -3.84 -0.40
N LYS A 61 -16.72 -4.95 -0.75
CA LYS A 61 -15.40 -5.27 -0.20
C LYS A 61 -14.31 -4.36 -0.77
N ILE A 62 -14.43 -4.02 -2.06
CA ILE A 62 -13.48 -3.13 -2.73
C ILE A 62 -13.64 -1.70 -2.17
N GLU A 63 -14.87 -1.25 -1.95
CA GLU A 63 -15.18 0.03 -1.31
C GLU A 63 -14.61 0.09 0.12
N GLY A 64 -14.88 -0.92 0.94
CA GLY A 64 -14.35 -0.98 2.32
C GLY A 64 -12.82 -0.93 2.37
N ASN A 65 -12.14 -1.69 1.51
CA ASN A 65 -10.68 -1.68 1.41
C ASN A 65 -10.15 -0.31 0.94
N ALA A 66 -10.84 0.34 0.00
CA ALA A 66 -10.45 1.66 -0.49
C ALA A 66 -10.57 2.71 0.62
N HIS A 67 -11.66 2.68 1.38
CA HIS A 67 -11.87 3.57 2.52
C HIS A 67 -10.83 3.39 3.62
N GLU A 68 -10.48 2.15 3.95
CA GLU A 68 -9.45 1.88 4.95
C GLU A 68 -8.07 2.39 4.50
N LEU A 69 -7.72 2.23 3.23
CA LEU A 69 -6.49 2.78 2.67
C LEU A 69 -6.45 4.32 2.70
N LEU A 70 -7.55 4.99 2.33
CA LEU A 70 -7.61 6.45 2.38
C LEU A 70 -7.52 6.98 3.82
N SER A 71 -8.23 6.35 4.76
CA SER A 71 -8.18 6.64 6.20
C SER A 71 -6.76 6.50 6.77
N THR A 72 -6.08 5.39 6.45
CA THR A 72 -4.70 5.16 6.91
C THR A 72 -3.72 6.14 6.30
N LEU A 73 -3.87 6.51 5.03
CA LEU A 73 -3.06 7.54 4.39
C LEU A 73 -3.24 8.92 5.04
N MET A 74 -4.48 9.31 5.38
CA MET A 74 -4.73 10.55 6.11
C MET A 74 -4.08 10.56 7.51
N LYS A 75 -4.12 9.42 8.22
CA LYS A 75 -3.44 9.28 9.52
C LYS A 75 -1.92 9.36 9.42
N LEU A 76 -1.36 8.85 8.32
CA LEU A 76 0.08 8.89 8.03
C LEU A 76 0.56 10.25 7.48
N LYS A 77 -0.34 11.24 7.34
CA LYS A 77 0.02 12.59 6.89
C LYS A 77 1.11 13.18 7.80
N PRO A 78 2.30 13.49 7.25
CA PRO A 78 3.33 14.17 8.01
C PRO A 78 2.88 15.58 8.39
N THR A 79 3.14 16.00 9.61
CA THR A 79 2.83 17.37 10.11
C THR A 79 3.54 18.47 9.31
N ALA A 80 4.63 18.13 8.62
CA ALA A 80 5.35 19.04 7.73
C ALA A 80 4.66 19.28 6.36
N SER A 81 3.62 18.49 6.02
CA SER A 81 2.91 18.63 4.74
C SER A 81 1.95 19.82 4.79
N LYS A 82 2.28 20.88 4.03
CA LYS A 82 1.43 22.07 3.84
C LYS A 82 0.51 21.89 2.63
N GLY A 83 -0.77 22.22 2.78
CA GLY A 83 -1.78 22.17 1.71
C GLY A 83 -2.58 20.86 1.62
N THR A 84 -3.25 20.66 0.48
CA THR A 84 -4.07 19.47 0.19
C THR A 84 -3.17 18.24 0.04
N TYR A 85 -3.33 17.26 0.94
CA TYR A 85 -2.48 16.07 1.00
C TYR A 85 -2.76 15.09 -0.16
N MET A 86 -4.04 14.89 -0.50
CA MET A 86 -4.47 14.10 -1.65
C MET A 86 -4.86 15.04 -2.80
N LYS A 87 -4.11 15.00 -3.91
CA LYS A 87 -4.38 15.84 -5.09
C LYS A 87 -5.39 15.21 -6.03
N SER A 88 -5.22 13.92 -6.32
CA SER A 88 -6.06 13.16 -7.23
C SER A 88 -5.99 11.69 -6.87
N ILE A 89 -7.13 11.01 -7.02
CA ILE A 89 -7.25 9.57 -6.82
C ILE A 89 -7.66 8.98 -8.16
N TYR A 90 -6.89 8.00 -8.63
CA TYR A 90 -7.19 7.27 -9.85
C TYR A 90 -7.30 5.79 -9.52
N MET A 91 -8.41 5.19 -9.96
CA MET A 91 -8.62 3.76 -9.84
C MET A 91 -8.51 3.14 -11.23
N SER A 92 -7.68 2.12 -11.38
CA SER A 92 -7.55 1.36 -12.62
C SER A 92 -7.42 -0.13 -12.34
N SER A 93 -7.88 -0.94 -13.28
CA SER A 93 -7.54 -2.37 -13.34
C SER A 93 -6.22 -2.54 -14.09
N THR A 94 -5.62 -3.74 -14.01
CA THR A 94 -4.29 -4.03 -14.57
C THR A 94 -4.15 -3.69 -16.06
N MET A 95 -5.24 -3.77 -16.83
CA MET A 95 -5.26 -3.51 -18.27
C MET A 95 -6.38 -2.55 -18.71
N SER A 96 -6.94 -1.74 -17.80
CA SER A 96 -8.06 -0.83 -18.12
C SER A 96 -7.65 0.64 -18.09
N PRO A 97 -8.38 1.54 -18.79
CA PRO A 97 -8.26 2.97 -18.54
C PRO A 97 -8.55 3.29 -17.07
N SER A 98 -7.94 4.38 -16.58
CA SER A 98 -8.15 4.87 -15.22
C SER A 98 -9.44 5.68 -15.12
N ILE A 99 -10.09 5.57 -13.98
CA ILE A 99 -11.25 6.38 -13.61
C ILE A 99 -10.80 7.33 -12.50
N ALA A 100 -11.03 8.62 -12.69
CA ALA A 100 -10.79 9.62 -11.67
C ALA A 100 -11.88 9.52 -10.60
N VAL A 101 -11.47 9.40 -9.35
CA VAL A 101 -12.36 9.38 -8.18
C VAL A 101 -12.20 10.72 -7.45
N ASP A 102 -13.30 11.31 -7.01
CA ASP A 102 -13.27 12.58 -6.29
C ASP A 102 -12.65 12.39 -4.89
N PRO A 103 -11.53 13.06 -4.57
CA PRO A 103 -10.93 13.02 -3.24
C PRO A 103 -11.71 13.83 -2.20
N LYS A 104 -12.70 14.65 -2.58
CA LYS A 104 -13.43 15.55 -1.66
C LYS A 104 -14.68 14.94 -1.01
N THR A 105 -15.15 13.79 -1.48
CA THR A 105 -16.30 13.10 -0.86
C THR A 105 -15.91 12.43 0.48
N TYR A 106 -14.74 12.77 1.02
CA TYR A 106 -14.18 12.34 2.30
C TYR A 106 -13.81 13.53 3.18
#